data_AF-A0A960YHK6-F1
#
_entry.id   AF-A0A960YHK6-F1
#
_cell.length_a   1.000
_cell.length_b   1.000
_cell.length_c   1.000
_cell.angle_alpha   90.00
_cell.angle_beta   90.00
_cell.angle_gamma   90.00
#
_symmetry.space_group_name_H-M   'P 1'
#
loop_
_entity.id
_entity.type
_entity.pdbx_description
1 polymer ?
#
loop_
_entity_poly.entity_id
_entity_poly.type
_entity_poly.pdbx_seq_one_letter_code
_entity_poly.pdbx_strand_id
1 'polypeptide(L)'
;KMRHNANDTIRISFVSARRGIALSCGALLLVLAAQTARAAGTPAGVQISNQATASYRVGASNFAVNSNTTLTQVAEILDLELTWQDAGDVPVMPGDTDRLLTFRLSNTGNGQDSYALSADGALAGDDFDPSSLTVYLDLNGNGLFEPGTDPVYVPGSNDPLLAADGSLLVFLAGAIPAGVLEGDRALAALDASSLTGTGSPGDVLAGAGEGGADAVVGSAGGTAVDQGAYVVVTVVLSIVKGAVISDPYGGSEPIPGAVITYTLTVTATGSGTALDVVISDPVPLHTAYHGGTLALDGGFLTDAADADAGDVGGSTPGAVTVQLGNLPAGAPAHVITFDVGIN
;
A
#
# COMPACT_ATOMS: atom_id res chain seq x y z
N LYS A 1 1.30 -2.51 -74.73
CA LYS A 1 2.32 -1.62 -75.35
C LYS A 1 2.64 -0.48 -74.39
N MET A 2 3.90 -0.43 -73.95
CA MET A 2 4.69 0.62 -73.26
C MET A 2 4.03 2.00 -73.08
N ARG A 3 3.94 2.56 -71.86
CA ARG A 3 4.96 3.21 -71.00
C ARG A 3 5.44 4.58 -71.49
N HIS A 4 5.59 5.46 -70.47
CA HIS A 4 6.37 6.72 -70.38
C HIS A 4 5.71 8.00 -70.92
N ASN A 5 5.62 9.15 -70.24
CA ASN A 5 6.36 9.89 -69.17
C ASN A 5 6.84 11.21 -69.80
N ALA A 6 6.64 12.33 -69.09
CA ALA A 6 7.42 13.59 -69.08
C ALA A 6 6.47 14.79 -68.92
N ASN A 7 6.47 15.50 -67.78
CA ASN A 7 7.40 16.57 -67.40
C ASN A 7 7.22 17.84 -68.24
N ASP A 8 6.73 18.92 -67.63
CA ASP A 8 7.14 20.25 -68.07
C ASP A 8 7.20 21.22 -66.89
N THR A 9 8.36 21.86 -66.77
CA THR A 9 8.80 22.69 -65.64
C THR A 9 9.00 24.11 -66.17
N ILE A 10 8.34 25.11 -65.58
CA ILE A 10 8.60 26.52 -65.89
C ILE A 10 9.58 27.09 -64.87
N ARG A 11 10.70 27.60 -65.39
CA ARG A 11 11.78 28.28 -64.68
C ARG A 11 11.48 29.77 -64.54
N ILE A 12 11.75 30.36 -63.37
CA ILE A 12 11.98 31.80 -63.22
C ILE A 12 13.22 32.00 -62.35
N SER A 13 14.20 32.72 -62.90
CA SER A 13 15.48 33.08 -62.28
C SER A 13 15.41 34.48 -61.69
N PHE A 14 15.98 34.69 -60.50
CA PHE A 14 16.44 36.03 -60.05
C PHE A 14 17.78 35.95 -59.33
N VAL A 15 18.51 37.05 -59.44
CA VAL A 15 19.96 37.24 -59.32
C VAL A 15 20.44 37.27 -57.86
N SER A 16 21.68 36.82 -57.67
CA SER A 16 22.44 36.72 -56.43
C SER A 16 22.86 38.07 -55.81
N ALA A 17 22.81 38.16 -54.48
CA ALA A 17 23.73 38.98 -53.69
C ALA A 17 24.12 38.24 -52.40
N ARG A 18 25.40 37.91 -52.27
CA ARG A 18 26.02 37.30 -51.08
C ARG A 18 26.27 38.37 -50.02
N ARG A 19 26.00 38.07 -48.74
CA ARG A 19 26.78 38.51 -47.56
C ARG A 19 26.49 37.53 -46.42
N GLY A 20 27.55 36.86 -45.96
CA GLY A 20 27.48 35.84 -44.92
C GLY A 20 27.42 36.46 -43.52
N ILE A 21 26.61 35.85 -42.66
CA ILE A 21 26.76 35.87 -41.21
C ILE A 21 26.47 34.44 -40.74
N ALA A 22 27.45 33.85 -40.05
CA ALA A 22 27.36 32.53 -39.46
C ALA A 22 26.24 32.49 -38.40
N LEU A 23 25.32 31.54 -38.53
CA LEU A 23 24.42 31.15 -37.43
C LEU A 23 24.72 29.70 -37.05
N SER A 24 25.08 29.56 -35.78
CA SER A 24 25.35 28.37 -35.00
C SER A 24 24.41 27.18 -35.28
N CYS A 25 25.00 26.01 -35.53
CA CYS A 25 24.38 24.72 -35.27
C CYS A 25 24.01 24.62 -33.79
N GLY A 26 22.71 24.67 -33.51
CA GLY A 26 22.12 24.27 -32.23
C GLY A 26 20.87 23.46 -32.52
N ALA A 27 21.04 22.21 -32.96
CA ALA A 27 19.93 21.28 -33.04
C ALA A 27 19.54 20.90 -31.60
N LEU A 28 18.53 21.59 -31.08
CA LEU A 28 17.88 21.27 -29.82
C LEU A 28 17.19 19.90 -30.02
N LEU A 29 17.83 18.84 -29.54
CA LEU A 29 17.21 17.53 -29.38
C LEU A 29 16.12 17.68 -28.29
N LEU A 30 14.87 17.93 -28.70
CA LEU A 30 13.73 17.63 -27.86
C LEU A 30 13.66 16.11 -27.71
N VAL A 31 14.15 15.59 -26.59
CA VAL A 31 13.75 14.26 -26.11
C VAL A 31 12.28 14.38 -25.72
N LEU A 32 11.38 14.06 -26.66
CA LEU A 32 10.03 13.65 -26.30
C LEU A 32 10.20 12.32 -25.57
N ALA A 33 10.29 12.37 -24.24
CA ALA A 33 9.94 11.22 -23.44
C ALA A 33 8.50 10.89 -23.82
N ALA A 34 8.28 9.78 -24.52
CA ALA A 34 6.97 9.20 -24.65
C ALA A 34 6.57 8.82 -23.22
N GLN A 35 5.89 9.73 -22.52
CA GLN A 35 5.10 9.33 -21.38
C GLN A 35 4.10 8.34 -21.96
N THR A 36 4.21 7.08 -21.57
CA THR A 36 3.09 6.15 -21.70
C THR A 36 1.97 6.73 -20.87
N ALA A 37 1.20 7.64 -21.46
CA ALA A 37 -0.10 8.00 -20.97
C ALA A 37 -0.90 6.71 -21.04
N ARG A 38 -1.04 6.03 -19.91
CA ARG A 38 -2.14 5.09 -19.72
C ARG A 38 -3.37 5.93 -20.02
N ALA A 39 -4.01 5.70 -21.16
CA ALA A 39 -5.28 6.33 -21.42
C ALA A 39 -6.21 5.79 -20.33
N ALA A 40 -6.50 6.61 -19.32
CA ALA A 40 -7.72 6.42 -18.54
C ALA A 40 -8.85 6.27 -19.57
N GLY A 41 -9.73 5.28 -19.37
CA GLY A 41 -10.87 5.08 -20.26
C GLY A 41 -11.67 6.38 -20.43
N THR A 42 -12.50 6.48 -21.47
CA THR A 42 -13.37 7.65 -21.60
C THR A 42 -14.31 7.71 -20.38
N PRO A 43 -14.33 8.82 -19.63
CA PRO A 43 -15.19 8.93 -18.46
C PRO A 43 -16.67 8.76 -18.79
N ALA A 44 -17.44 8.29 -17.82
CA ALA A 44 -18.89 8.22 -17.90
C ALA A 44 -19.52 9.59 -18.25
N GLY A 45 -20.64 9.56 -18.96
CA GLY A 45 -21.39 10.77 -19.30
C GLY A 45 -20.80 11.64 -20.41
N VAL A 46 -19.57 11.40 -20.86
CA VAL A 46 -18.94 12.16 -21.97
C VAL A 46 -19.76 12.01 -23.25
N GLN A 47 -20.08 13.12 -23.91
CA GLN A 47 -20.73 13.12 -25.22
C GLN A 47 -19.71 13.06 -26.36
N ILE A 48 -19.75 11.97 -27.12
CA ILE A 48 -19.02 11.80 -28.37
C ILE A 48 -19.86 12.39 -29.49
N SER A 49 -19.39 13.48 -30.09
CA SER A 49 -20.06 14.21 -31.17
C SER A 49 -19.37 13.96 -32.51
N ASN A 50 -20.14 13.62 -33.55
CA ASN A 50 -19.64 13.47 -34.92
C ASN A 50 -20.47 14.29 -35.92
N GLN A 51 -19.79 15.03 -36.80
CA GLN A 51 -20.40 15.78 -37.89
C GLN A 51 -19.51 15.65 -39.14
N ALA A 52 -20.10 15.22 -40.25
CA ALA A 52 -19.40 15.10 -41.53
C ALA A 52 -19.42 16.42 -42.30
N THR A 53 -18.38 16.68 -43.09
CA THR A 53 -18.29 17.82 -44.01
C THR A 53 -18.04 17.33 -45.43
N ALA A 54 -18.90 17.73 -46.37
CA ALA A 54 -18.69 17.52 -47.79
C ALA A 54 -18.08 18.80 -48.39
N SER A 55 -16.84 18.71 -48.89
CA SER A 55 -16.20 19.80 -49.64
C SER A 55 -16.25 19.49 -51.14
N TYR A 56 -16.65 20.47 -51.96
CA TYR A 56 -16.78 20.32 -53.41
C TYR A 56 -16.43 21.61 -54.15
N ARG A 57 -16.24 21.53 -55.46
CA ARG A 57 -15.95 22.70 -56.30
C ARG A 57 -17.01 22.90 -57.38
N VAL A 58 -17.29 24.16 -57.71
CA VAL A 58 -18.05 24.54 -58.91
C VAL A 58 -17.25 25.59 -59.66
N GLY A 59 -16.73 25.23 -60.83
CA GLY A 59 -15.73 26.04 -61.54
C GLY A 59 -14.42 26.14 -60.73
N ALA A 60 -13.93 27.36 -60.50
CA ALA A 60 -12.74 27.63 -59.69
C ALA A 60 -13.04 27.83 -58.18
N SER A 61 -14.32 27.87 -57.78
CA SER A 61 -14.74 28.15 -56.41
C SER A 61 -14.95 26.87 -55.60
N ASN A 62 -14.50 26.88 -54.34
CA ASN A 62 -14.70 25.80 -53.38
C ASN A 62 -15.92 26.10 -52.48
N PHE A 63 -16.64 25.05 -52.12
CA PHE A 63 -17.82 25.07 -51.24
C PHE A 63 -17.71 23.95 -50.21
N ALA A 64 -18.38 24.09 -49.08
CA ALA A 64 -18.55 23.04 -48.09
C ALA A 64 -19.98 23.05 -47.52
N VAL A 65 -20.50 21.86 -47.22
CA VAL A 65 -21.77 21.66 -46.53
C VAL A 65 -21.55 20.64 -45.41
N ASN A 66 -22.07 20.93 -44.22
CA ASN A 66 -22.00 20.02 -43.08
C ASN A 66 -23.26 19.15 -43.01
N SER A 67 -23.11 17.92 -42.51
CA SER A 67 -24.25 17.08 -42.12
C SER A 67 -24.89 17.58 -40.82
N ASN A 68 -25.97 16.92 -40.39
CA ASN A 68 -26.36 16.98 -38.98
C ASN A 68 -25.25 16.45 -38.06
N THR A 69 -25.33 16.78 -36.78
CA THR A 69 -24.50 16.18 -35.73
C THR A 69 -25.19 14.97 -35.14
N THR A 70 -24.43 13.91 -34.87
CA THR A 70 -24.87 12.77 -34.05
C THR A 70 -24.12 12.82 -32.72
N LEU A 71 -24.83 12.58 -31.62
CA LEU A 71 -24.29 12.49 -30.26
C LEU A 71 -24.42 11.06 -29.74
N THR A 72 -23.36 10.54 -29.14
CA THR A 72 -23.33 9.29 -28.38
C THR A 72 -22.83 9.59 -26.99
N GLN A 73 -23.61 9.29 -25.95
CA GLN A 73 -23.16 9.44 -24.57
C GLN A 73 -22.44 8.18 -24.11
N VAL A 74 -21.31 8.32 -23.44
CA VAL A 74 -20.57 7.20 -22.86
C VAL A 74 -21.29 6.72 -21.61
N ALA A 75 -21.61 5.43 -21.58
CA ALA A 75 -22.21 4.78 -20.43
C ALA A 75 -21.21 4.67 -19.27
N GLU A 76 -21.74 4.60 -18.06
CA GLU A 76 -20.98 4.26 -16.86
C GLU A 76 -20.81 2.74 -16.76
N ILE A 77 -19.65 2.29 -16.29
CA ILE A 77 -19.35 0.90 -15.95
C ILE A 77 -19.31 0.82 -14.43
N LEU A 78 -20.17 -0.03 -13.85
CA LEU A 78 -20.22 -0.30 -12.41
C LEU A 78 -19.34 -1.50 -12.09
N ASP A 79 -18.10 -1.25 -11.71
CA ASP A 79 -17.15 -2.30 -11.34
C ASP A 79 -16.27 -1.83 -10.18
N LEU A 80 -15.86 -2.76 -9.33
CA LEU A 80 -15.04 -2.49 -8.15
C LEU A 80 -14.17 -3.70 -7.80
N GLU A 81 -13.15 -3.44 -7.00
CA GLU A 81 -12.29 -4.45 -6.43
C GLU A 81 -12.16 -4.19 -4.92
N LEU A 82 -12.14 -5.27 -4.14
CA LEU A 82 -11.85 -5.25 -2.72
C LEU A 82 -10.73 -6.25 -2.44
N THR A 83 -9.70 -5.81 -1.73
CA THR A 83 -8.51 -6.63 -1.46
C THR A 83 -8.02 -6.47 -0.04
N TRP A 84 -7.79 -7.57 0.67
CA TRP A 84 -7.13 -7.61 1.96
C TRP A 84 -5.64 -7.23 1.83
N GLN A 85 -5.15 -6.40 2.74
CA GLN A 85 -3.84 -5.74 2.63
C GLN A 85 -2.82 -6.22 3.67
N ASP A 86 -3.24 -6.91 4.73
CA ASP A 86 -2.29 -7.38 5.73
C ASP A 86 -1.38 -8.46 5.13
N ALA A 87 -0.12 -8.52 5.59
CA ALA A 87 0.89 -9.42 5.02
C ALA A 87 0.61 -10.92 5.27
N GLY A 88 -0.34 -11.21 6.15
CA GLY A 88 -0.76 -12.54 6.58
C GLY A 88 -1.74 -12.42 7.75
N ASP A 89 -2.10 -13.55 8.36
CA ASP A 89 -3.02 -13.58 9.49
C ASP A 89 -2.56 -12.63 10.60
N VAL A 90 -3.47 -11.77 11.08
CA VAL A 90 -3.17 -10.76 12.09
C VAL A 90 -3.11 -11.43 13.46
N PRO A 91 -1.99 -11.33 14.20
CA PRO A 91 -1.87 -11.93 15.51
C PRO A 91 -2.71 -11.18 16.54
N VAL A 92 -3.51 -11.93 17.30
CA VAL A 92 -4.41 -11.40 18.34
C VAL A 92 -4.34 -12.22 19.62
N MET A 93 -4.64 -11.61 20.77
CA MET A 93 -4.79 -12.29 22.05
C MET A 93 -6.27 -12.53 22.39
N PRO A 94 -6.57 -13.56 23.20
CA PRO A 94 -7.93 -13.78 23.70
C PRO A 94 -8.47 -12.56 24.45
N GLY A 95 -9.69 -12.13 24.09
CA GLY A 95 -10.35 -10.99 24.74
C GLY A 95 -9.95 -9.61 24.18
N ASP A 96 -9.08 -9.56 23.17
CA ASP A 96 -8.77 -8.32 22.49
C ASP A 96 -10.02 -7.66 21.90
N THR A 97 -10.06 -6.33 21.94
CA THR A 97 -11.10 -5.51 21.30
C THR A 97 -10.49 -4.70 20.17
N ASP A 98 -11.30 -4.36 19.17
CA ASP A 98 -10.95 -3.48 18.06
C ASP A 98 -9.67 -3.89 17.30
N ARG A 99 -9.46 -5.19 17.10
CA ARG A 99 -8.36 -5.70 16.25
C ARG A 99 -8.69 -5.47 14.80
N LEU A 100 -7.76 -4.88 14.06
CA LEU A 100 -8.00 -4.38 12.71
C LEU A 100 -7.55 -5.40 11.67
N LEU A 101 -8.37 -5.54 10.64
CA LEU A 101 -8.00 -6.04 9.33
C LEU A 101 -8.07 -4.87 8.34
N THR A 102 -7.10 -4.78 7.43
CA THR A 102 -7.00 -3.67 6.48
C THR A 102 -7.40 -4.12 5.09
N PHE A 103 -8.37 -3.44 4.48
CA PHE A 103 -8.84 -3.69 3.12
C PHE A 103 -8.64 -2.46 2.24
N ARG A 104 -8.47 -2.69 0.94
CA ARG A 104 -8.46 -1.64 -0.08
C ARG A 104 -9.65 -1.80 -1.00
N LEU A 105 -10.55 -0.82 -0.97
CA LEU A 105 -11.66 -0.67 -1.90
C LEU A 105 -11.21 0.19 -3.08
N SER A 106 -11.41 -0.28 -4.31
CA SER A 106 -11.05 0.45 -5.53
C SER A 106 -12.21 0.47 -6.52
N ASN A 107 -12.52 1.65 -7.06
CA ASN A 107 -13.44 1.80 -8.19
C ASN A 107 -12.69 1.48 -9.48
N THR A 108 -13.06 0.37 -10.14
CA THR A 108 -12.47 -0.07 -11.42
C THR A 108 -13.35 0.30 -12.62
N GLY A 109 -14.47 0.98 -12.39
CA GLY A 109 -15.32 1.58 -13.39
C GLY A 109 -14.74 2.85 -14.02
N ASN A 110 -15.52 3.47 -14.91
CA ASN A 110 -15.13 4.68 -15.65
C ASN A 110 -15.88 5.95 -15.19
N GLY A 111 -16.69 5.87 -14.13
CA GLY A 111 -17.44 6.97 -13.54
C GLY A 111 -17.19 7.09 -12.04
N GLN A 112 -17.71 8.16 -11.41
CA GLN A 112 -17.74 8.25 -9.96
C GLN A 112 -18.90 7.42 -9.39
N ASP A 113 -18.62 6.57 -8.41
CA ASP A 113 -19.62 5.72 -7.78
C ASP A 113 -19.54 5.77 -6.24
N SER A 114 -20.64 5.42 -5.58
CA SER A 114 -20.72 5.26 -4.12
C SER A 114 -20.88 3.80 -3.74
N TYR A 115 -20.29 3.38 -2.62
CA TYR A 115 -20.31 1.98 -2.21
C TYR A 115 -20.96 1.76 -0.85
N ALA A 116 -21.86 0.78 -0.77
CA ALA A 116 -22.34 0.27 0.50
C ALA A 116 -21.41 -0.84 0.99
N LEU A 117 -21.02 -0.76 2.26
CA LEU A 117 -20.18 -1.76 2.93
C LEU A 117 -20.97 -2.60 3.95
N SER A 118 -20.60 -3.86 4.10
CA SER A 118 -21.03 -4.70 5.22
C SER A 118 -19.92 -5.65 5.63
N ALA A 119 -19.92 -6.10 6.88
CA ALA A 119 -18.92 -7.04 7.37
C ALA A 119 -19.59 -8.28 7.95
N ASP A 120 -18.94 -9.42 7.79
CA ASP A 120 -19.38 -10.70 8.34
C ASP A 120 -18.22 -11.40 9.05
N GLY A 121 -18.45 -11.81 10.29
CA GLY A 121 -17.50 -12.55 11.12
C GLY A 121 -17.93 -13.99 11.38
N ALA A 122 -19.12 -14.40 10.93
CA ALA A 122 -19.65 -15.74 11.15
C ALA A 122 -19.40 -16.62 9.92
N LEU A 123 -18.15 -16.67 9.49
CA LEU A 123 -17.74 -17.44 8.32
C LEU A 123 -17.57 -18.91 8.69
N ALA A 124 -17.58 -19.79 7.68
CA ALA A 124 -17.34 -21.21 7.89
C ALA A 124 -15.91 -21.58 7.54
N GLY A 125 -15.35 -22.56 8.23
CA GLY A 125 -14.02 -23.11 7.93
C GLY A 125 -12.87 -22.54 8.76
N ASP A 126 -13.19 -21.80 9.81
CA ASP A 126 -12.31 -21.31 10.87
C ASP A 126 -12.70 -21.91 12.23
N ASP A 127 -11.95 -21.54 13.28
CA ASP A 127 -12.09 -22.11 14.63
C ASP A 127 -13.02 -21.27 15.53
N PHE A 128 -13.17 -19.97 15.25
CA PHE A 128 -14.05 -19.06 16.00
C PHE A 128 -14.48 -17.84 15.17
N ASP A 129 -15.61 -17.23 15.59
CA ASP A 129 -16.14 -16.02 14.98
C ASP A 129 -15.69 -14.75 15.73
N PRO A 130 -15.05 -13.76 15.08
CA PRO A 130 -14.87 -12.43 15.67
C PRO A 130 -16.22 -11.71 15.78
N SER A 131 -16.40 -10.95 16.86
CA SER A 131 -17.65 -10.26 17.17
C SER A 131 -17.50 -8.74 17.09
N SER A 132 -18.61 -8.00 17.23
CA SER A 132 -18.61 -6.53 17.31
C SER A 132 -17.89 -5.84 16.13
N LEU A 133 -18.05 -6.40 14.94
CA LEU A 133 -17.42 -5.89 13.73
C LEU A 133 -17.82 -4.44 13.47
N THR A 134 -16.83 -3.55 13.35
CA THR A 134 -17.00 -2.12 13.08
C THR A 134 -16.10 -1.71 11.91
N VAL A 135 -16.68 -1.03 10.92
CA VAL A 135 -15.96 -0.56 9.73
C VAL A 135 -15.55 0.90 9.92
N TYR A 136 -14.30 1.23 9.64
CA TYR A 136 -13.74 2.59 9.66
C TYR A 136 -13.16 2.96 8.30
N LEU A 137 -13.23 4.25 7.95
CA LEU A 137 -12.82 4.77 6.65
C LEU A 137 -11.57 5.66 6.77
N ASP A 138 -10.49 5.35 6.04
CA ASP A 138 -9.30 6.20 5.94
C ASP A 138 -9.54 7.40 5.00
N LEU A 139 -10.37 8.35 5.43
CA LEU A 139 -10.72 9.51 4.60
C LEU A 139 -9.57 10.51 4.45
N ASN A 140 -8.55 10.42 5.29
CA ASN A 140 -7.37 11.29 5.22
C ASN A 140 -6.30 10.75 4.25
N GLY A 141 -6.36 9.46 3.92
CA GLY A 141 -5.54 8.79 2.92
C GLY A 141 -4.09 8.57 3.34
N ASN A 142 -3.80 8.52 4.63
CA ASN A 142 -2.43 8.37 5.16
C ASN A 142 -2.01 6.90 5.35
N GLY A 143 -2.95 5.97 5.21
CA GLY A 143 -2.70 4.54 5.30
C GLY A 143 -2.59 3.99 6.73
N LEU A 144 -2.92 4.77 7.75
CA LEU A 144 -2.79 4.40 9.16
C LEU A 144 -4.12 4.63 9.88
N PHE A 145 -4.52 3.67 10.70
CA PHE A 145 -5.73 3.84 11.50
C PHE A 145 -5.50 4.81 12.66
N GLU A 146 -6.33 5.84 12.75
CA GLU A 146 -6.35 6.82 13.83
C GLU A 146 -7.76 6.98 14.44
N PRO A 147 -7.97 6.52 15.69
CA PRO A 147 -9.22 6.70 16.40
C PRO A 147 -9.67 8.17 16.44
N GLY A 148 -10.89 8.43 15.96
CA GLY A 148 -11.50 9.75 15.92
C GLY A 148 -11.15 10.60 14.71
N THR A 149 -10.08 10.28 13.98
CA THR A 149 -9.81 10.85 12.64
C THR A 149 -10.51 10.01 11.58
N ASP A 150 -10.39 8.69 11.67
CA ASP A 150 -11.09 7.76 10.79
C ASP A 150 -12.49 7.51 11.33
N PRO A 151 -13.54 8.00 10.65
CA PRO A 151 -14.90 7.85 11.14
C PRO A 151 -15.38 6.40 10.97
N VAL A 152 -16.25 5.99 11.89
CA VAL A 152 -17.06 4.78 11.72
C VAL A 152 -17.94 4.95 10.48
N TYR A 153 -18.01 3.92 9.66
CA TYR A 153 -18.92 3.85 8.52
C TYR A 153 -20.37 3.67 9.01
N VAL A 154 -21.25 4.50 8.46
CA VAL A 154 -22.69 4.55 8.73
C VAL A 154 -23.40 4.56 7.38
N PRO A 155 -24.05 3.45 6.99
CA PRO A 155 -24.73 3.33 5.70
C PRO A 155 -25.69 4.49 5.43
N GLY A 156 -25.61 5.07 4.23
CA GLY A 156 -26.44 6.19 3.80
C GLY A 156 -26.00 7.56 4.34
N SER A 157 -25.02 7.62 5.25
CA SER A 157 -24.51 8.88 5.82
C SER A 157 -23.13 9.24 5.29
N ASN A 158 -22.23 8.27 5.19
CA ASN A 158 -20.84 8.47 4.73
C ASN A 158 -20.39 7.31 3.83
N ASP A 159 -21.27 6.88 2.92
CA ASP A 159 -20.93 5.90 1.89
C ASP A 159 -19.69 6.37 1.10
N PRO A 160 -18.64 5.53 0.96
CA PRO A 160 -17.45 5.89 0.19
C PRO A 160 -17.79 6.30 -1.24
N LEU A 161 -17.51 7.55 -1.58
CA LEU A 161 -17.65 8.10 -2.93
C LEU A 161 -16.28 8.12 -3.61
N LEU A 162 -16.07 7.25 -4.60
CA LEU A 162 -14.79 7.13 -5.29
C LEU A 162 -14.96 7.51 -6.76
N ALA A 163 -14.09 8.42 -7.24
CA ALA A 163 -13.94 8.63 -8.68
C ALA A 163 -13.42 7.36 -9.37
N ALA A 164 -13.53 7.28 -10.69
CA ALA A 164 -12.88 6.24 -11.49
C ALA A 164 -11.38 6.13 -11.14
N ASP A 165 -10.87 4.91 -11.02
CA ASP A 165 -9.52 4.57 -10.55
C ASP A 165 -9.20 5.03 -9.10
N GLY A 166 -10.18 5.61 -8.40
CA GLY A 166 -10.08 6.03 -7.01
C GLY A 166 -10.11 4.84 -6.05
N SER A 167 -9.43 4.99 -4.92
CA SER A 167 -9.36 3.94 -3.89
C SER A 167 -9.39 4.52 -2.49
N LEU A 168 -9.84 3.72 -1.54
CA LEU A 168 -9.91 4.03 -0.12
C LEU A 168 -9.42 2.81 0.68
N LEU A 169 -8.61 3.04 1.73
CA LEU A 169 -8.41 2.02 2.74
C LEU A 169 -9.58 1.99 3.71
N VAL A 170 -9.98 0.78 4.05
CA VAL A 170 -11.08 0.49 4.97
C VAL A 170 -10.53 -0.41 6.06
N PHE A 171 -10.75 -0.05 7.32
CA PHE A 171 -10.35 -0.87 8.45
C PHE A 171 -11.55 -1.58 9.05
N LEU A 172 -11.48 -2.90 9.16
CA LEU A 172 -12.48 -3.72 9.81
C LEU A 172 -11.98 -4.09 11.21
N ALA A 173 -12.57 -3.50 12.25
CA ALA A 173 -12.25 -3.78 13.63
C ALA A 173 -13.14 -4.90 14.18
N GLY A 174 -12.56 -5.92 14.81
CA GLY A 174 -13.30 -7.01 15.46
C GLY A 174 -12.82 -7.29 16.89
N ALA A 175 -13.70 -7.89 17.70
CA ALA A 175 -13.41 -8.34 19.05
C ALA A 175 -13.23 -9.87 19.09
N ILE A 176 -12.19 -10.31 19.80
CA ILE A 176 -11.77 -11.70 19.89
C ILE A 176 -12.38 -12.35 21.15
N PRO A 177 -13.09 -13.49 21.03
CA PRO A 177 -13.65 -14.16 22.20
C PRO A 177 -12.55 -14.54 23.22
N ALA A 178 -12.81 -14.38 24.51
CA ALA A 178 -11.82 -14.67 25.55
C ALA A 178 -11.50 -16.17 25.75
N GLY A 179 -12.28 -17.07 25.14
CA GLY A 179 -12.15 -18.52 25.31
C GLY A 179 -11.33 -19.24 24.23
N VAL A 180 -10.77 -18.50 23.27
CA VAL A 180 -9.97 -19.07 22.17
C VAL A 180 -8.57 -19.47 22.66
N LEU A 181 -7.99 -20.46 21.99
CA LEU A 181 -6.70 -21.08 22.32
C LEU A 181 -5.62 -20.65 21.33
N GLU A 182 -4.36 -20.86 21.72
CA GLU A 182 -3.22 -20.59 20.84
C GLU A 182 -3.31 -21.37 19.53
N GLY A 183 -3.17 -20.66 18.42
CA GLY A 183 -3.26 -21.22 17.08
C GLY A 183 -4.69 -21.27 16.51
N ASP A 184 -5.73 -21.00 17.31
CA ASP A 184 -7.08 -20.86 16.79
C ASP A 184 -7.10 -19.72 15.76
N ARG A 185 -7.79 -19.95 14.64
CA ARG A 185 -7.88 -19.01 13.53
C ARG A 185 -9.32 -18.53 13.36
N ALA A 186 -9.47 -17.29 12.92
CA ALA A 186 -10.76 -16.65 12.60
C ALA A 186 -10.70 -15.97 11.25
N LEU A 187 -11.81 -15.97 10.52
CA LEU A 187 -12.01 -15.20 9.30
C LEU A 187 -12.99 -14.05 9.54
N ALA A 188 -12.78 -12.94 8.83
CA ALA A 188 -13.79 -11.89 8.72
C ALA A 188 -13.82 -11.36 7.28
N ALA A 189 -15.03 -11.25 6.73
CA ALA A 189 -15.28 -10.71 5.40
C ALA A 189 -15.65 -9.24 5.47
N LEU A 190 -15.22 -8.50 4.45
CA LEU A 190 -15.79 -7.22 4.09
C LEU A 190 -16.43 -7.37 2.71
N ASP A 191 -17.67 -6.94 2.58
CA ASP A 191 -18.41 -6.87 1.33
C ASP A 191 -18.57 -5.39 0.93
N ALA A 192 -18.47 -5.12 -0.36
CA ALA A 192 -18.74 -3.83 -0.97
C ALA A 192 -19.67 -3.99 -2.17
N SER A 193 -20.62 -3.07 -2.32
CA SER A 193 -21.56 -3.06 -3.45
C SER A 193 -21.78 -1.65 -3.98
N SER A 194 -21.82 -1.49 -5.30
CA SER A 194 -22.19 -0.24 -5.95
C SER A 194 -23.61 0.17 -5.54
N LEU A 195 -23.76 1.40 -5.07
CA LEU A 195 -25.06 1.99 -4.77
C LEU A 195 -25.81 2.43 -6.04
N THR A 196 -25.09 2.64 -7.14
CA THR A 196 -25.71 2.90 -8.45
C THR A 196 -26.42 1.65 -8.97
N GLY A 197 -25.85 0.47 -8.74
CA GLY A 197 -26.54 -0.79 -8.99
C GLY A 197 -25.62 -2.02 -9.07
N THR A 198 -26.22 -3.18 -8.87
CA THR A 198 -25.56 -4.51 -8.97
C THR A 198 -26.36 -5.41 -9.90
N GLY A 199 -25.71 -6.40 -10.52
CA GLY A 199 -26.42 -7.32 -11.42
C GLY A 199 -25.50 -8.34 -12.10
N SER A 200 -26.00 -8.96 -13.17
CA SER A 200 -25.17 -9.80 -14.02
C SER A 200 -24.29 -8.92 -14.91
N PRO A 201 -23.05 -9.32 -15.24
CA PRO A 201 -22.19 -8.57 -16.14
C PRO A 201 -22.87 -8.26 -17.48
N GLY A 202 -22.88 -6.98 -17.85
CA GLY A 202 -23.51 -6.46 -19.06
C GLY A 202 -24.98 -6.00 -18.90
N ASP A 203 -25.59 -6.18 -17.72
CA ASP A 203 -26.92 -5.63 -17.44
C ASP A 203 -26.88 -4.09 -17.57
N VAL A 204 -27.92 -3.51 -18.18
CA VAL A 204 -28.04 -2.06 -18.40
C VAL A 204 -29.09 -1.47 -17.48
N LEU A 205 -28.69 -0.51 -16.65
CA LEU A 205 -29.55 0.32 -15.82
C LEU A 205 -29.74 1.68 -16.51
N ALA A 206 -30.87 1.82 -17.21
CA ALA A 206 -31.14 2.98 -18.04
C ALA A 206 -31.18 4.30 -17.24
N GLY A 207 -30.37 5.28 -17.64
CA GLY A 207 -30.28 6.60 -17.02
C GLY A 207 -29.79 6.64 -15.57
N ALA A 208 -29.28 5.53 -15.03
CA ALA A 208 -28.81 5.44 -13.65
C ALA A 208 -27.40 5.99 -13.44
N GLY A 209 -26.59 6.06 -14.49
CA GLY A 209 -25.20 6.44 -14.42
C GLY A 209 -24.96 7.95 -14.36
N GLU A 210 -23.70 8.33 -14.19
CA GLU A 210 -23.25 9.71 -14.05
C GLU A 210 -23.76 10.60 -15.18
N GLY A 211 -24.33 11.76 -14.82
CA GLY A 211 -24.91 12.71 -15.78
C GLY A 211 -26.16 12.20 -16.51
N GLY A 212 -26.82 11.17 -15.99
CA GLY A 212 -28.02 10.56 -16.58
C GLY A 212 -27.72 9.64 -17.76
N ALA A 213 -26.47 9.21 -17.91
CA ALA A 213 -26.11 8.16 -18.86
C ALA A 213 -26.67 6.81 -18.40
N ASP A 214 -26.71 5.83 -19.29
CA ASP A 214 -26.94 4.44 -18.88
C ASP A 214 -25.76 3.96 -18.03
N ALA A 215 -26.03 3.17 -17.00
CA ALA A 215 -25.01 2.42 -16.27
C ALA A 215 -25.03 0.96 -16.73
N VAL A 216 -23.85 0.36 -16.86
CA VAL A 216 -23.66 -1.03 -17.29
C VAL A 216 -22.92 -1.76 -16.19
N VAL A 217 -23.48 -2.87 -15.74
CA VAL A 217 -22.86 -3.70 -14.71
C VAL A 217 -21.58 -4.32 -15.26
N GLY A 218 -20.47 -4.09 -14.54
CA GLY A 218 -19.15 -4.57 -14.87
C GLY A 218 -18.96 -6.06 -14.63
N SER A 219 -17.71 -6.51 -14.74
CA SER A 219 -17.36 -7.92 -14.69
C SER A 219 -17.53 -8.53 -13.30
N ALA A 220 -17.33 -7.77 -12.22
CA ALA A 220 -17.56 -8.21 -10.85
C ALA A 220 -19.04 -8.10 -10.40
N GLY A 221 -19.96 -7.73 -11.31
CA GLY A 221 -21.38 -7.62 -10.97
C GLY A 221 -21.75 -6.37 -10.16
N GLY A 222 -20.83 -5.40 -10.02
CA GLY A 222 -20.98 -4.25 -9.12
C GLY A 222 -20.83 -4.62 -7.65
N THR A 223 -20.29 -5.80 -7.34
CA THR A 223 -20.00 -6.26 -5.96
C THR A 223 -18.58 -6.80 -5.82
N ALA A 224 -17.99 -6.67 -4.64
CA ALA A 224 -16.75 -7.35 -4.29
C ALA A 224 -16.79 -7.80 -2.83
N VAL A 225 -16.16 -8.93 -2.55
CA VAL A 225 -15.97 -9.46 -1.19
C VAL A 225 -14.54 -9.93 -1.06
N ASP A 226 -13.93 -9.68 0.09
CA ASP A 226 -12.66 -10.31 0.44
C ASP A 226 -12.61 -10.62 1.94
N GLN A 227 -11.70 -11.52 2.32
CA GLN A 227 -11.58 -12.04 3.68
C GLN A 227 -10.19 -11.76 4.24
N GLY A 228 -10.18 -11.20 5.45
CA GLY A 228 -8.99 -11.13 6.29
C GLY A 228 -9.07 -12.18 7.39
N ALA A 229 -7.94 -12.42 8.05
CA ALA A 229 -7.83 -13.47 9.04
C ALA A 229 -7.11 -13.01 10.30
N TYR A 230 -7.57 -13.52 11.44
CA TYR A 230 -6.86 -13.44 12.72
C TYR A 230 -6.27 -14.80 13.08
N VAL A 231 -5.14 -14.77 13.79
CA VAL A 231 -4.57 -15.97 14.43
C VAL A 231 -4.28 -15.67 15.89
N VAL A 232 -4.72 -16.56 16.78
CA VAL A 232 -4.56 -16.36 18.21
C VAL A 232 -3.13 -16.68 18.60
N VAL A 233 -2.47 -15.68 19.20
CA VAL A 233 -1.22 -15.81 19.93
C VAL A 233 -1.49 -15.55 21.40
N THR A 234 -0.79 -16.28 22.27
CA THR A 234 -0.97 -16.14 23.72
C THR A 234 0.17 -15.38 24.38
N VAL A 235 1.25 -15.12 23.65
CA VAL A 235 2.44 -14.41 24.14
C VAL A 235 2.92 -13.41 23.10
N VAL A 236 3.28 -12.22 23.57
CA VAL A 236 3.95 -11.19 22.75
C VAL A 236 5.23 -10.76 23.44
N LEU A 237 6.31 -10.71 22.66
CA LEU A 237 7.60 -10.20 23.08
C LEU A 237 7.71 -8.72 22.75
N SER A 238 8.26 -7.95 23.69
CA SER A 238 8.72 -6.58 23.46
C SER A 238 10.20 -6.48 23.82
N ILE A 239 10.94 -5.70 23.03
CA ILE A 239 12.36 -5.41 23.26
C ILE A 239 12.57 -3.91 23.18
N VAL A 240 13.22 -3.34 24.20
CA VAL A 240 13.57 -1.92 24.25
C VAL A 240 15.09 -1.80 24.30
N LYS A 241 15.67 -1.06 23.36
CA LYS A 241 17.11 -0.77 23.30
C LYS A 241 17.40 0.64 23.83
N GLY A 242 18.19 0.72 24.88
CA GLY A 242 18.77 1.95 25.41
C GLY A 242 20.27 2.02 25.10
N ALA A 243 20.82 3.23 25.16
CA ALA A 243 22.24 3.49 25.00
C ALA A 243 22.67 4.62 25.95
N VAL A 244 23.82 4.45 26.60
CA VAL A 244 24.47 5.48 27.41
C VAL A 244 25.89 5.65 26.92
N ILE A 245 26.33 6.90 26.76
CA ILE A 245 27.65 7.23 26.25
C ILE A 245 28.52 7.75 27.39
N SER A 246 29.73 7.22 27.50
CA SER A 246 30.79 7.75 28.33
C SER A 246 31.97 8.12 27.45
N ASP A 247 32.28 9.40 27.35
CA ASP A 247 33.47 9.87 26.62
C ASP A 247 34.74 9.86 27.49
N PRO A 248 35.95 9.82 26.89
CA PRO A 248 37.20 9.80 27.64
C PRO A 248 37.50 11.05 28.47
N TYR A 249 36.73 12.12 28.27
CA TYR A 249 36.87 13.41 28.97
C TYR A 249 35.85 13.57 30.10
N GLY A 250 35.07 12.52 30.41
CA GLY A 250 34.09 12.48 31.50
C GLY A 250 32.71 13.04 31.13
N GLY A 251 32.46 13.29 29.85
CA GLY A 251 31.15 13.67 29.32
C GLY A 251 30.41 12.49 28.68
N SER A 252 29.41 12.81 27.87
CA SER A 252 28.55 11.85 27.15
C SER A 252 28.52 12.12 25.65
N GLU A 253 29.59 12.71 25.10
CA GLU A 253 29.66 13.07 23.68
C GLU A 253 30.09 11.84 22.83
N PRO A 254 29.42 11.54 21.69
CA PRO A 254 29.77 10.43 20.81
C PRO A 254 31.03 10.74 19.96
N ILE A 255 32.20 10.79 20.60
CA ILE A 255 33.50 11.02 19.95
C ILE A 255 34.31 9.71 19.80
N PRO A 256 35.30 9.66 18.89
CA PRO A 256 36.24 8.53 18.83
C PRO A 256 36.87 8.24 20.20
N GLY A 257 36.86 6.97 20.58
CA GLY A 257 37.29 6.48 21.89
C GLY A 257 36.21 6.53 22.99
N ALA A 258 35.04 7.12 22.75
CA ALA A 258 33.91 7.02 23.68
C ALA A 258 33.33 5.60 23.69
N VAL A 259 32.80 5.20 24.84
CA VAL A 259 32.16 3.90 25.04
C VAL A 259 30.65 4.09 25.07
N ILE A 260 29.94 3.27 24.30
CA ILE A 260 28.49 3.16 24.33
C ILE A 260 28.13 1.88 25.07
N THR A 261 27.48 2.00 26.21
CA THR A 261 26.84 0.88 26.90
C THR A 261 25.44 0.73 26.35
N TYR A 262 25.18 -0.38 25.66
CA TYR A 262 23.83 -0.75 25.24
C TYR A 262 23.11 -1.52 26.34
N THR A 263 21.79 -1.32 26.42
CA THR A 263 20.90 -2.08 27.29
C THR A 263 19.69 -2.54 26.49
N LEU A 264 19.47 -3.84 26.40
CA LEU A 264 18.28 -4.43 25.80
C LEU A 264 17.40 -4.97 26.93
N THR A 265 16.19 -4.48 27.06
CA THR A 265 15.19 -5.01 28.01
C THR A 265 14.16 -5.81 27.22
N VAL A 266 14.07 -7.11 27.50
CA VAL A 266 13.16 -8.05 26.83
C VAL A 266 12.05 -8.45 27.79
N THR A 267 10.80 -8.26 27.39
CA THR A 267 9.62 -8.61 28.21
C THR A 267 8.66 -9.47 27.42
N ALA A 268 8.17 -10.56 28.04
CA ALA A 268 7.08 -11.38 27.53
C ALA A 268 5.76 -11.04 28.23
N THR A 269 4.71 -10.75 27.48
CA THR A 269 3.37 -10.41 27.98
C THR A 269 2.30 -11.32 27.39
N GLY A 270 1.12 -11.38 28.01
CA GLY A 270 0.04 -12.31 27.65
C GLY A 270 -0.14 -13.42 28.68
N SER A 271 -0.51 -14.61 28.23
CA SER A 271 -0.75 -15.81 29.06
C SER A 271 0.05 -17.05 28.63
N GLY A 272 0.74 -16.99 27.49
CA GLY A 272 1.50 -18.08 26.89
C GLY A 272 2.97 -18.14 27.32
N THR A 273 3.77 -18.88 26.55
CA THR A 273 5.23 -18.96 26.71
C THR A 273 5.89 -18.78 25.35
N ALA A 274 6.75 -17.78 25.22
CA ALA A 274 7.57 -17.64 24.03
C ALA A 274 8.69 -18.68 24.10
N LEU A 275 8.78 -19.56 23.12
CA LEU A 275 9.74 -20.67 23.13
C LEU A 275 11.05 -20.27 22.46
N ASP A 276 12.15 -20.79 22.98
CA ASP A 276 13.49 -20.69 22.38
C ASP A 276 13.89 -19.27 21.96
N VAL A 277 13.62 -18.29 22.83
CA VAL A 277 13.89 -16.87 22.56
C VAL A 277 15.40 -16.64 22.49
N VAL A 278 15.84 -16.09 21.35
CA VAL A 278 17.23 -15.69 21.12
C VAL A 278 17.26 -14.24 20.67
N ILE A 279 18.11 -13.44 21.32
CA ILE A 279 18.40 -12.06 20.95
C ILE A 279 19.66 -12.05 20.11
N SER A 280 19.63 -11.38 18.97
CA SER A 280 20.80 -11.14 18.11
C SER A 280 20.87 -9.66 17.78
N ASP A 281 21.97 -9.02 18.20
CA ASP A 281 22.19 -7.58 18.04
C ASP A 281 23.53 -7.33 17.31
N PRO A 282 23.49 -6.91 16.04
CA PRO A 282 24.71 -6.61 15.28
C PRO A 282 25.53 -5.50 15.93
N VAL A 283 26.84 -5.72 16.06
CA VAL A 283 27.77 -4.66 16.49
C VAL A 283 27.77 -3.57 15.41
N PRO A 284 27.44 -2.30 15.74
CA PRO A 284 27.33 -1.25 14.73
C PRO A 284 28.65 -1.00 13.99
N LEU A 285 28.54 -0.62 12.71
CA LEU A 285 29.69 -0.13 11.94
C LEU A 285 30.34 1.08 12.65
N HIS A 286 31.65 1.24 12.45
CA HIS A 286 32.48 2.26 13.10
C HIS A 286 32.57 2.15 14.63
N THR A 287 32.12 1.04 15.19
CA THR A 287 32.37 0.68 16.59
C THR A 287 33.16 -0.63 16.67
N ALA A 288 33.70 -0.92 17.85
CA ALA A 288 34.30 -2.21 18.19
C ALA A 288 33.74 -2.70 19.52
N TYR A 289 33.31 -3.96 19.58
CA TYR A 289 32.86 -4.57 20.83
C TYR A 289 33.98 -4.58 21.89
N HIS A 290 33.62 -4.26 23.13
CA HIS A 290 34.53 -4.35 24.27
C HIS A 290 34.40 -5.73 24.93
N GLY A 291 35.46 -6.55 24.82
CA GLY A 291 35.50 -7.91 25.33
C GLY A 291 35.18 -8.03 26.82
N GLY A 292 34.41 -9.07 27.19
CA GLY A 292 34.03 -9.39 28.56
C GLY A 292 33.01 -8.45 29.18
N THR A 293 32.30 -7.65 28.37
CA THR A 293 31.27 -6.72 28.86
C THR A 293 29.84 -7.22 28.69
N LEU A 294 29.63 -8.32 27.94
CA LEU A 294 28.34 -8.96 27.81
C LEU A 294 27.83 -9.46 29.17
N ALA A 295 26.63 -9.04 29.55
CA ALA A 295 25.95 -9.52 30.74
C ALA A 295 24.45 -9.73 30.48
N LEU A 296 23.89 -10.70 31.19
CA LEU A 296 22.46 -11.00 31.27
C LEU A 296 22.02 -10.91 32.72
N ASP A 297 21.01 -10.10 32.99
CA ASP A 297 20.43 -9.85 34.32
C ASP A 297 21.47 -9.46 35.38
N GLY A 298 22.52 -8.74 34.94
CA GLY A 298 23.65 -8.30 35.75
C GLY A 298 24.74 -9.36 35.98
N GLY A 299 24.58 -10.59 35.48
CA GLY A 299 25.61 -11.62 35.47
C GLY A 299 26.41 -11.57 34.17
N PHE A 300 27.74 -11.47 34.26
CA PHE A 300 28.62 -11.53 33.08
C PHE A 300 28.53 -12.89 32.40
N LEU A 301 28.47 -12.87 31.08
CA LEU A 301 28.59 -14.02 30.20
C LEU A 301 29.97 -14.01 29.53
N THR A 302 30.40 -15.16 29.02
CA THR A 302 31.59 -15.23 28.20
C THR A 302 31.30 -14.76 26.77
N ASP A 303 32.34 -14.30 26.07
CA ASP A 303 32.19 -13.89 24.67
C ASP A 303 32.25 -15.07 23.69
N ALA A 304 32.62 -16.27 24.18
CA ALA A 304 32.78 -17.45 23.36
C ALA A 304 31.44 -18.21 23.26
N ALA A 305 31.18 -18.82 22.11
CA ALA A 305 30.06 -19.76 22.00
C ALA A 305 30.37 -21.03 22.80
N ASP A 306 29.94 -21.06 24.07
CA ASP A 306 30.18 -22.16 24.98
C ASP A 306 28.90 -22.64 25.69
N ALA A 307 28.98 -22.98 26.98
CA ALA A 307 27.87 -23.55 27.74
C ALA A 307 27.01 -22.47 28.43
N ASP A 308 27.46 -21.23 28.50
CA ASP A 308 26.61 -20.13 28.99
C ASP A 308 25.64 -19.63 27.90
N ALA A 309 24.82 -18.64 28.26
CA ALA A 309 23.72 -18.16 27.44
C ALA A 309 24.13 -17.20 26.32
N GLY A 310 25.38 -16.73 26.26
CA GLY A 310 25.77 -15.63 25.38
C GLY A 310 27.04 -15.91 24.58
N ASP A 311 27.18 -15.20 23.48
CA ASP A 311 28.43 -15.14 22.71
C ASP A 311 28.52 -13.86 21.89
N VAL A 312 29.73 -13.53 21.43
CA VAL A 312 29.95 -12.43 20.48
C VAL A 312 30.66 -12.95 19.24
N GLY A 313 29.92 -12.98 18.13
CA GLY A 313 30.45 -13.41 16.83
C GLY A 313 30.56 -14.93 16.63
N GLY A 314 30.24 -15.74 17.63
CA GLY A 314 30.33 -17.21 17.59
C GLY A 314 29.13 -17.85 16.91
N SER A 315 27.91 -17.57 17.38
CA SER A 315 26.67 -18.04 16.77
C SER A 315 26.29 -17.21 15.55
N THR A 316 26.43 -15.89 15.65
CA THR A 316 26.14 -14.95 14.56
C THR A 316 27.35 -14.03 14.35
N PRO A 317 28.07 -14.13 13.21
CA PRO A 317 29.27 -13.32 12.97
C PRO A 317 29.00 -11.82 13.10
N GLY A 318 29.78 -11.14 13.95
CA GLY A 318 29.68 -9.70 14.16
C GLY A 318 28.49 -9.24 15.02
N ALA A 319 27.80 -10.14 15.72
CA ALA A 319 26.68 -9.80 16.60
C ALA A 319 26.90 -10.31 18.03
N VAL A 320 26.30 -9.60 18.99
CA VAL A 320 26.04 -10.11 20.33
C VAL A 320 24.82 -11.03 20.25
N THR A 321 24.96 -12.27 20.70
CA THR A 321 23.86 -13.24 20.75
C THR A 321 23.62 -13.64 22.19
N VAL A 322 22.35 -13.66 22.63
CA VAL A 322 21.96 -14.15 23.96
C VAL A 322 20.73 -15.05 23.84
N GLN A 323 20.87 -16.28 24.30
CA GLN A 323 19.80 -17.29 24.38
C GLN A 323 19.06 -17.14 25.71
N LEU A 324 17.85 -16.58 25.64
CA LEU A 324 16.97 -16.43 26.80
C LEU A 324 16.14 -17.70 27.06
N GLY A 325 16.02 -18.58 26.06
CA GLY A 325 15.25 -19.82 26.15
C GLY A 325 13.75 -19.54 26.24
N ASN A 326 13.03 -20.36 27.00
CA ASN A 326 11.57 -20.22 27.11
C ASN A 326 11.20 -19.10 28.09
N LEU A 327 10.40 -18.14 27.62
CA LEU A 327 9.93 -16.98 28.39
C LEU A 327 8.42 -17.05 28.61
N PRO A 328 7.95 -17.50 29.78
CA PRO A 328 6.55 -17.40 30.16
C PRO A 328 6.12 -15.94 30.24
N ALA A 329 4.91 -15.65 29.77
CA ALA A 329 4.33 -14.33 29.91
C ALA A 329 4.21 -13.92 31.39
N GLY A 330 4.55 -12.67 31.69
CA GLY A 330 4.56 -12.16 33.07
C GLY A 330 5.77 -12.56 33.91
N ALA A 331 6.73 -13.33 33.36
CA ALA A 331 8.04 -13.49 33.98
C ALA A 331 8.77 -12.14 34.08
N PRO A 332 9.73 -11.98 35.03
CA PRO A 332 10.57 -10.80 35.08
C PRO A 332 11.23 -10.51 33.72
N ALA A 333 11.36 -9.23 33.36
CA ALA A 333 12.05 -8.83 32.15
C ALA A 333 13.54 -9.24 32.22
N HIS A 334 14.09 -9.69 31.10
CA HIS A 334 15.51 -9.95 30.95
C HIS A 334 16.23 -8.70 30.49
N VAL A 335 17.40 -8.40 31.07
CA VAL A 335 18.21 -7.24 30.74
C VAL A 335 19.57 -7.69 30.23
N ILE A 336 19.85 -7.41 28.97
CA ILE A 336 21.15 -7.67 28.34
C ILE A 336 21.92 -6.36 28.26
N THR A 337 23.18 -6.35 28.68
CA THR A 337 24.07 -5.19 28.55
C THR A 337 25.39 -5.57 27.90
N PHE A 338 25.95 -4.65 27.12
CA PHE A 338 27.28 -4.79 26.55
C PHE A 338 27.83 -3.43 26.10
N ASP A 339 29.16 -3.33 26.02
CA ASP A 339 29.85 -2.09 25.62
C ASP A 339 30.43 -2.19 24.20
N VAL A 340 30.39 -1.08 23.48
CA VAL A 340 31.15 -0.88 22.24
C VAL A 340 31.91 0.44 22.28
N GLY A 341 33.11 0.48 21.72
CA GLY A 341 33.92 1.70 21.58
C GLY A 341 33.76 2.30 20.19
N ILE A 342 33.69 3.63 20.09
CA ILE A 342 33.70 4.35 18.81
C ILE A 342 35.14 4.39 18.26
N ASN A 343 35.33 3.96 17.01
CA ASN A 343 36.65 3.90 16.34
C ASN A 343 37.21 5.29 15.97
#